data_AF-A0A914UKH4-F1
#
_entry.id   AF-A0A914UKH4-F1
#
_cell.length_a   1.000
_cell.length_b   1.000
_cell.length_c   1.000
_cell.angle_alpha   90.00
_cell.angle_beta   90.00
_cell.angle_gamma   90.00
#
_symmetry.space_group_name_H-M   'P 1'
#
loop_
_entity.id
_entity.type
_entity.pdbx_description
1 polymer ?
#
loop_
_entity_poly.entity_id
_entity_poly.type
_entity_poly.pdbx_seq_one_letter_code
_entity_poly.pdbx_strand_id
1 'polypeptide(L)'
;MEEIGTLLLNGSHIIKPILRALSARELHCVSRVCQTWQKYVTVVLKERRRVLTMTATQLNQENALEAVVDNPETKRFLQDVDMDCGLTIMFLKIPRPWPRPHKAGDPPLSPQKDGIMDIESMRSCLTPSSALIGAVCTSGIIGTSVDGSCHEQKEHQEPDVDCLSAFLIPKSLPEGTQMSHFSLSLTQAKKLAKSEPNKATFVQAFQWPEDQAIKCIILMAGECVSTTVNRELASAIRTVYGGEVAFAGGITDQVLSYDCLIAEKDRRSDDENDEYDENEEYDDDDDVDYDIDLSLMELAFVGLVFGGENVRAASLVIGKDDRTKESIGERLMELKAKVEAWGECRQKFGFAFAHCLRDRALYDADEITLELFKELMPDIPLNGMFSFGEFGWDFPLPLAQPAKKYKPWIDDALSYTITFAIVGFV
;
A
#
# COMPACT_ATOMS: atom_id res chain seq x y z
N MET A 1 -16.75 -16.95 -48.10
CA MET A 1 -16.07 -15.79 -47.45
C MET A 1 -16.93 -15.15 -46.36
N GLU A 2 -18.26 -15.06 -46.51
CA GLU A 2 -19.15 -14.57 -45.44
C GLU A 2 -19.04 -15.35 -44.12
N GLU A 3 -18.92 -16.67 -44.15
CA GLU A 3 -18.82 -17.48 -42.92
C GLU A 3 -17.54 -17.20 -42.13
N ILE A 4 -16.40 -17.01 -42.82
CA ILE A 4 -15.12 -16.65 -42.18
C ILE A 4 -15.20 -15.23 -41.61
N GLY A 5 -15.80 -14.28 -42.33
CA GLY A 5 -16.03 -12.92 -41.84
C GLY A 5 -16.89 -12.89 -40.58
N THR A 6 -17.93 -13.73 -40.53
CA THR A 6 -18.82 -13.85 -39.38
C THR A 6 -18.13 -14.52 -38.17
N LEU A 7 -17.23 -15.48 -38.42
CA LEU A 7 -16.42 -16.12 -37.38
C LEU A 7 -15.38 -15.17 -36.78
N LEU A 8 -14.72 -14.36 -37.62
CA LEU A 8 -13.75 -13.36 -37.21
C LEU A 8 -14.40 -12.19 -36.44
N LEU A 9 -15.61 -11.78 -36.83
CA LEU A 9 -16.33 -10.66 -36.22
C LEU A 9 -17.09 -11.03 -34.93
N ASN A 10 -17.27 -12.31 -34.64
CA ASN A 10 -17.98 -12.79 -33.44
C ASN A 10 -17.11 -13.64 -32.50
N GLY A 11 -15.88 -13.98 -32.89
CA GLY A 11 -14.93 -14.70 -32.05
C GLY A 11 -14.44 -13.84 -30.90
N SER A 12 -14.96 -14.07 -29.70
CA SER A 12 -14.50 -13.44 -28.44
C SER A 12 -12.98 -13.53 -28.26
N HIS A 13 -12.39 -14.65 -28.71
CA HIS A 13 -10.97 -14.98 -28.63
C HIS A 13 -10.09 -14.14 -29.58
N ILE A 14 -10.65 -13.51 -30.61
CA ILE A 14 -9.91 -12.67 -31.57
C ILE A 14 -10.10 -11.19 -31.23
N ILE A 15 -11.34 -10.79 -30.96
CA ILE A 15 -11.68 -9.39 -30.70
C ILE A 15 -11.03 -8.90 -29.42
N LYS A 16 -11.05 -9.70 -28.35
CA LYS A 16 -10.56 -9.27 -27.04
C LYS A 16 -9.04 -8.99 -27.02
N PRO A 17 -8.16 -9.83 -27.59
CA PRO A 17 -6.73 -9.49 -27.74
C PRO A 17 -6.48 -8.23 -28.58
N ILE A 18 -7.18 -8.06 -29.71
CA ILE A 18 -7.04 -6.86 -30.55
C ILE A 18 -7.40 -5.61 -29.74
N LEU A 19 -8.55 -5.63 -29.06
CA LEU A 19 -8.97 -4.51 -28.23
C LEU A 19 -8.01 -4.25 -27.07
N ARG A 20 -7.44 -5.29 -26.44
CA ARG A 20 -6.45 -5.15 -25.37
C ARG A 20 -5.15 -4.48 -25.83
N ALA A 21 -4.85 -4.47 -27.13
CA ALA A 21 -3.67 -3.78 -27.68
C ALA A 21 -3.91 -2.29 -28.00
N LEU A 22 -5.16 -1.80 -27.92
CA LEU A 22 -5.51 -0.41 -28.27
C LEU A 22 -5.47 0.51 -27.05
N SER A 23 -5.08 1.78 -27.18
CA SER A 23 -5.17 2.77 -26.10
C SER A 23 -6.63 3.05 -25.68
N ALA A 24 -6.86 3.63 -24.50
CA ALA A 24 -8.22 3.98 -24.05
C ALA A 24 -8.97 4.90 -25.04
N ARG A 25 -8.24 5.81 -25.69
CA ARG A 25 -8.79 6.70 -26.74
C ARG A 25 -9.22 5.91 -27.96
N GLU A 26 -8.39 4.98 -28.43
CA GLU A 26 -8.71 4.10 -29.56
C GLU A 26 -9.85 3.15 -29.23
N LEU A 27 -9.91 2.62 -28.00
CA LEU A 27 -11.03 1.82 -27.49
C LEU A 27 -12.36 2.58 -27.59
N HIS A 28 -12.38 3.86 -27.22
CA HIS A 28 -13.58 4.70 -27.39
C HIS A 28 -13.96 4.87 -28.86
N CYS A 29 -12.99 5.05 -29.77
CA CYS A 29 -13.27 5.14 -31.21
C CYS A 29 -13.85 3.83 -31.75
N VAL A 30 -13.22 2.70 -31.44
CA VAL A 30 -13.65 1.39 -31.97
C VAL A 30 -14.92 0.84 -31.32
N SER A 31 -15.29 1.35 -30.13
CA SER A 31 -16.58 1.05 -29.49
C SER A 31 -17.78 1.43 -30.35
N ARG A 32 -17.60 2.32 -31.33
CA ARG A 32 -18.66 2.80 -32.24
C ARG A 32 -18.81 1.96 -33.50
N VAL A 33 -17.95 0.95 -33.72
CA VAL A 33 -17.96 0.12 -34.94
C VAL A 33 -19.19 -0.78 -34.99
N CYS A 34 -19.46 -1.54 -33.93
CA CYS A 34 -20.67 -2.36 -33.80
C CYS A 34 -20.96 -2.69 -32.33
N GLN A 35 -22.18 -3.18 -32.04
CA GLN A 35 -22.60 -3.53 -30.68
C GLN A 35 -21.71 -4.59 -30.02
N THR A 36 -21.20 -5.56 -30.80
CA THR A 36 -20.28 -6.59 -30.31
C THR A 36 -18.96 -5.96 -29.83
N TRP A 37 -18.38 -5.07 -30.61
CA TRP A 37 -17.16 -4.36 -30.24
C TRP A 37 -17.40 -3.44 -29.05
N GLN A 38 -18.50 -2.69 -29.04
CA GLN A 38 -18.90 -1.88 -27.89
C GLN A 38 -18.93 -2.70 -26.60
N LYS A 39 -19.60 -3.87 -26.63
CA LYS A 39 -19.66 -4.80 -25.50
C LYS A 39 -18.26 -5.25 -25.07
N TYR A 40 -17.40 -5.63 -26.01
CA TYR A 40 -16.04 -6.05 -25.67
C TYR A 40 -15.14 -4.90 -25.22
N VAL A 41 -15.27 -3.67 -25.74
CA VAL A 41 -14.52 -2.55 -25.16
C VAL A 41 -15.03 -2.22 -23.77
N THR A 42 -16.34 -2.34 -23.49
CA THR A 42 -16.83 -2.21 -22.11
C THR A 42 -16.20 -3.26 -21.20
N VAL A 43 -16.07 -4.51 -21.65
CA VAL A 43 -15.37 -5.57 -20.90
C VAL A 43 -13.88 -5.25 -20.74
N VAL A 44 -13.18 -4.83 -21.80
CA VAL A 44 -11.74 -4.52 -21.76
C VAL A 44 -11.47 -3.26 -20.92
N LEU A 45 -12.27 -2.21 -21.05
CA LEU A 45 -12.18 -1.01 -20.21
C LEU A 45 -12.52 -1.33 -18.75
N LYS A 46 -13.52 -2.18 -18.49
CA LYS A 46 -13.81 -2.66 -17.13
C LYS A 46 -12.64 -3.47 -16.59
N GLU A 47 -12.01 -4.32 -17.41
CA GLU A 47 -10.80 -5.07 -17.07
C GLU A 47 -9.60 -4.16 -16.79
N ARG A 48 -9.42 -3.06 -17.54
CA ARG A 48 -8.34 -2.07 -17.35
C ARG A 48 -8.56 -1.13 -16.18
N ARG A 49 -9.82 -0.82 -15.84
CA ARG A 49 -10.19 -0.04 -14.65
C ARG A 49 -10.04 -0.84 -13.36
N ARG A 50 -9.63 -2.11 -13.43
CA ARG A 50 -9.37 -2.91 -12.24
C ARG A 50 -8.13 -2.38 -11.54
N VAL A 51 -8.31 -1.89 -10.32
CA VAL A 51 -7.29 -2.06 -9.29
C VAL A 51 -7.15 -3.56 -9.10
N LEU A 52 -5.99 -4.10 -9.48
CA LEU A 52 -5.71 -5.51 -9.33
C LEU A 52 -5.19 -5.70 -7.90
N THR A 53 -6.01 -6.30 -7.04
CA THR A 53 -5.50 -6.89 -5.81
C THR A 53 -5.17 -8.35 -6.12
N MET A 54 -3.90 -8.71 -6.02
CA MET A 54 -3.46 -10.10 -6.15
C MET A 54 -3.05 -10.63 -4.80
N THR A 55 -3.72 -11.69 -4.34
CA THR A 55 -3.23 -12.47 -3.20
C THR A 55 -2.59 -13.76 -3.72
N ALA A 56 -1.27 -13.90 -3.58
CA ALA A 56 -0.56 -15.16 -3.84
C ALA A 56 -0.86 -16.19 -2.74
N THR A 57 -2.14 -16.43 -2.47
CA THR A 57 -2.64 -17.35 -1.44
C THR A 57 -2.94 -18.74 -1.99
N GLN A 58 -2.91 -18.91 -3.32
CA GLN A 58 -3.20 -20.19 -3.98
C GLN A 58 -1.96 -21.09 -4.15
N LEU A 59 -0.78 -20.65 -3.70
CA LEU A 59 0.45 -21.43 -3.79
C LEU A 59 0.69 -22.13 -2.45
N ASN A 60 0.07 -23.29 -2.29
CA ASN A 60 0.16 -24.18 -1.11
C ASN A 60 1.53 -24.90 -1.00
N GLN A 61 2.63 -24.31 -1.46
CA GLN A 61 3.94 -24.96 -1.41
C GLN A 61 4.85 -24.25 -0.41
N GLU A 62 5.62 -25.03 0.35
CA GLU A 62 6.64 -24.52 1.29
C GLU A 62 7.70 -23.65 0.58
N ASN A 63 7.76 -23.68 -0.75
CA ASN A 63 8.57 -22.82 -1.62
C ASN A 63 7.71 -21.86 -2.47
N ALA A 64 6.53 -21.44 -1.99
CA ALA A 64 5.57 -20.64 -2.75
C ALA A 64 6.20 -19.40 -3.40
N LEU A 65 7.18 -18.76 -2.75
CA LEU A 65 7.81 -17.56 -3.27
C LEU A 65 8.85 -17.86 -4.35
N GLU A 66 9.70 -18.88 -4.21
CA GLU A 66 10.53 -19.38 -5.32
C GLU A 66 9.63 -19.83 -6.49
N ALA A 67 8.51 -20.50 -6.19
CA ALA A 67 7.50 -20.86 -7.17
C ALA A 67 6.67 -19.66 -7.69
N VAL A 68 6.77 -18.46 -7.13
CA VAL A 68 6.23 -17.21 -7.73
C VAL A 68 7.29 -16.57 -8.60
N VAL A 69 8.51 -16.46 -8.08
CA VAL A 69 9.67 -15.77 -8.65
C VAL A 69 10.20 -16.52 -9.88
N ASP A 70 10.29 -17.85 -9.80
CA ASP A 70 10.74 -18.72 -10.89
C ASP A 70 9.59 -19.21 -11.77
N ASN A 71 8.33 -18.93 -11.42
CA ASN A 71 7.21 -19.28 -12.27
C ASN A 71 7.15 -18.33 -13.47
N PRO A 72 7.40 -18.83 -14.69
CA PRO A 72 7.45 -18.00 -15.89
C PRO A 72 6.10 -17.36 -16.20
N GLU A 73 4.99 -17.98 -15.80
CA GLU A 73 3.64 -17.45 -15.99
C GLU A 73 3.37 -16.27 -15.06
N THR A 74 3.78 -16.33 -13.79
CA THR A 74 3.65 -15.20 -12.86
C THR A 74 4.53 -14.03 -13.26
N LYS A 75 5.79 -14.30 -13.62
CA LYS A 75 6.72 -13.27 -14.11
C LYS A 75 6.21 -12.61 -15.38
N ARG A 76 5.76 -13.43 -16.36
CA ARG A 76 5.17 -12.93 -17.59
C ARG A 76 3.88 -12.16 -17.32
N PHE A 77 3.03 -12.64 -16.42
CA PHE A 77 1.84 -11.92 -16.01
C PHE A 77 2.18 -10.54 -15.46
N LEU A 78 3.11 -10.44 -14.50
CA LEU A 78 3.53 -9.17 -13.89
C LEU A 78 4.18 -8.23 -14.91
N GLN A 79 4.95 -8.76 -15.86
CA GLN A 79 5.53 -7.99 -16.97
C GLN A 79 4.48 -7.53 -17.98
N ASP A 80 3.45 -8.35 -18.23
CA ASP A 80 2.36 -8.09 -19.16
C ASP A 80 1.22 -7.29 -18.51
N VAL A 81 1.26 -7.05 -17.18
CA VAL A 81 0.28 -6.18 -16.51
C VAL A 81 0.51 -4.74 -16.95
N ASP A 82 -0.33 -4.33 -17.89
CA ASP A 82 -0.47 -2.96 -18.32
C ASP A 82 -1.15 -2.14 -17.20
N MET A 83 -0.34 -1.52 -16.34
CA MET A 83 -0.81 -0.64 -15.27
C MET A 83 -1.15 0.75 -15.83
N ASP A 84 -2.08 0.78 -16.77
CA ASP A 84 -2.36 1.97 -17.57
C ASP A 84 -3.06 3.07 -16.72
N CYS A 85 -3.70 2.71 -15.60
CA CYS A 85 -4.37 3.70 -14.72
C CYS A 85 -4.49 3.31 -13.23
N GLY A 86 -4.28 2.06 -12.82
CA GLY A 86 -4.61 1.56 -11.47
C GLY A 86 -3.44 1.46 -10.50
N LEU A 87 -3.60 1.92 -9.25
CA LEU A 87 -2.79 1.40 -8.13
C LEU A 87 -3.10 -0.09 -8.02
N THR A 88 -2.06 -0.93 -8.12
CA THR A 88 -2.16 -2.38 -7.95
C THR A 88 -1.57 -2.71 -6.60
N ILE A 89 -2.20 -3.59 -5.83
CA ILE A 89 -1.57 -4.11 -4.61
C ILE A 89 -1.32 -5.58 -4.80
N MET A 90 -0.04 -5.92 -4.69
CA MET A 90 0.42 -7.28 -4.79
C MET A 90 0.76 -7.79 -3.40
N PHE A 91 0.21 -8.96 -3.07
CA PHE A 91 0.45 -9.62 -1.80
C PHE A 91 1.18 -10.93 -2.05
N LEU A 92 2.28 -11.10 -1.33
CA LEU A 92 3.18 -12.23 -1.40
C LEU A 92 3.26 -12.84 -0.01
N LYS A 93 2.72 -14.04 0.14
CA LYS A 93 2.93 -14.84 1.33
C LYS A 93 4.38 -15.33 1.30
N ILE A 94 5.21 -14.96 2.27
CA ILE A 94 6.61 -15.35 2.32
C ILE A 94 6.83 -16.27 3.54
N PRO A 95 7.18 -17.55 3.35
CA PRO A 95 7.63 -18.39 4.46
C PRO A 95 8.78 -17.67 5.19
N ARG A 96 8.65 -17.49 6.52
CA ARG A 96 9.50 -16.63 7.37
C ARG A 96 10.97 -16.59 6.93
N PRO A 97 11.49 -15.44 6.42
CA PRO A 97 12.92 -15.28 6.22
C PRO A 97 13.60 -14.54 7.38
N TRP A 98 12.86 -13.82 8.22
CA TRP A 98 13.45 -12.76 9.05
C TRP A 98 13.56 -13.14 10.53
N PRO A 99 14.74 -12.93 11.15
CA PRO A 99 14.88 -13.04 12.60
C PRO A 99 14.05 -11.93 13.27
N ARG A 100 13.13 -12.30 14.17
CA ARG A 100 12.50 -11.32 15.05
C ARG A 100 13.59 -10.71 15.93
N PRO A 101 13.52 -9.41 16.27
CA PRO A 101 14.34 -8.87 17.33
C PRO A 101 14.12 -9.72 18.58
N HIS A 102 15.18 -10.37 19.04
CA HIS A 102 15.14 -11.28 20.18
C HIS A 102 14.50 -10.57 21.38
N LYS A 103 13.39 -11.11 21.90
CA LYS A 103 12.92 -10.66 23.21
C LYS A 103 13.90 -11.17 24.25
N ALA A 104 14.23 -10.32 25.22
CA ALA A 104 15.10 -10.71 26.34
C ALA A 104 14.53 -11.96 27.02
N GLY A 105 15.23 -13.10 26.88
CA GLY A 105 14.83 -14.39 27.45
C GLY A 105 14.47 -15.48 26.44
N ASP A 106 14.34 -15.18 25.14
CA ASP A 106 14.19 -16.20 24.12
C ASP A 106 15.55 -16.88 23.86
N PRO A 107 15.62 -18.22 23.73
CA PRO A 107 16.86 -18.91 23.39
C PRO A 107 17.40 -18.41 22.03
N PRO A 108 18.72 -18.27 21.85
CA PRO A 108 19.31 -17.90 20.58
C PRO A 108 18.87 -18.93 19.53
N LEU A 109 18.15 -18.46 18.52
CA LEU A 109 17.80 -19.28 17.36
C LEU A 109 19.10 -19.48 16.59
N SER A 110 19.46 -20.73 16.30
CA SER A 110 20.56 -21.01 15.38
C SER A 110 20.30 -20.21 14.09
N PRO A 111 21.26 -19.41 13.59
CA PRO A 111 21.07 -18.64 12.37
C PRO A 111 20.81 -19.64 11.23
N GLN A 112 19.55 -19.81 10.85
CA GLN A 112 19.22 -20.48 9.60
C GLN A 112 19.72 -19.55 8.50
N LYS A 113 20.89 -19.89 7.94
CA LYS A 113 21.48 -19.25 6.75
C LYS A 113 20.60 -19.38 5.50
N ASP A 114 19.58 -20.21 5.55
CA ASP A 114 18.73 -20.54 4.41
C ASP A 114 17.40 -19.81 4.55
N GLY A 115 17.23 -18.69 3.85
CA GLY A 115 15.87 -18.22 3.61
C GLY A 115 15.68 -16.74 3.34
N ILE A 116 16.62 -15.86 3.70
CA ILE A 116 16.54 -14.44 3.34
C ILE A 116 16.59 -14.36 1.81
N MET A 117 15.41 -14.40 1.19
CA MET A 117 15.28 -14.22 -0.24
C MET A 117 15.91 -12.88 -0.56
N ASP A 118 16.90 -12.94 -1.43
CA ASP A 118 17.56 -11.76 -1.92
C ASP A 118 16.52 -10.80 -2.49
N ILE A 119 16.50 -9.60 -1.92
CA ILE A 119 15.59 -8.52 -2.27
C ILE A 119 15.72 -8.17 -3.77
N GLU A 120 16.89 -8.37 -4.36
CA GLU A 120 17.10 -8.18 -5.79
C GLU A 120 16.35 -9.24 -6.64
N SER A 121 16.31 -10.48 -6.18
CA SER A 121 15.48 -11.54 -6.77
C SER A 121 13.99 -11.18 -6.72
N MET A 122 13.50 -10.67 -5.58
CA MET A 122 12.15 -10.11 -5.45
C MET A 122 11.92 -8.97 -6.45
N ARG A 123 12.83 -7.99 -6.53
CA ARG A 123 12.72 -6.87 -7.48
C ARG A 123 12.59 -7.37 -8.92
N SER A 124 13.47 -8.28 -9.34
CA SER A 124 13.54 -8.77 -10.73
C SER A 124 12.30 -9.55 -11.17
N CYS A 125 11.55 -10.09 -10.20
CA CYS A 125 10.38 -10.92 -10.48
C CYS A 125 9.05 -10.23 -10.18
N LEU A 126 9.04 -9.20 -9.31
CA LEU A 126 7.81 -8.58 -8.82
C LEU A 126 7.57 -7.17 -9.36
N THR A 127 8.56 -6.55 -10.00
CA THR A 127 8.39 -5.23 -10.63
C THR A 127 7.97 -5.36 -12.09
N PRO A 128 6.73 -4.99 -12.46
CA PRO A 128 6.52 -4.47 -13.80
C PRO A 128 7.51 -3.33 -14.02
N SER A 129 8.17 -3.25 -15.17
CA SER A 129 9.06 -2.13 -15.50
C SER A 129 8.33 -0.77 -15.49
N SER A 130 7.00 -0.81 -15.49
CA SER A 130 6.06 0.32 -15.42
C SER A 130 5.62 0.68 -13.98
N ALA A 131 6.14 0.03 -12.93
CA ALA A 131 5.71 0.23 -11.54
C ALA A 131 6.79 0.81 -10.62
N LEU A 132 6.38 1.55 -9.60
CA LEU A 132 7.13 1.83 -8.36
C LEU A 132 6.67 0.83 -7.29
N ILE A 133 7.58 0.37 -6.43
CA ILE A 133 7.25 -0.52 -5.30
C ILE A 133 7.43 0.24 -3.98
N GLY A 134 6.36 0.35 -3.21
CA GLY A 134 6.45 0.54 -1.76
C GLY A 134 6.15 -0.80 -1.08
N ALA A 135 7.07 -1.33 -0.28
CA ALA A 135 6.91 -2.64 0.33
C ALA A 135 6.71 -2.51 1.85
N VAL A 136 5.80 -3.31 2.39
CA VAL A 136 5.46 -3.33 3.81
C VAL A 136 5.23 -4.77 4.22
N CYS A 137 5.86 -5.21 5.30
CA CYS A 137 5.52 -6.48 5.92
C CYS A 137 4.37 -6.24 6.90
N THR A 138 3.29 -6.99 6.74
CA THR A 138 2.13 -6.91 7.62
C THR A 138 1.49 -8.29 7.79
N SER A 139 1.05 -8.56 9.03
CA SER A 139 0.27 -9.73 9.44
C SER A 139 -1.10 -9.82 8.78
N GLY A 140 -1.58 -8.75 8.15
CA GLY A 140 -2.75 -8.90 7.29
C GLY A 140 -3.13 -7.67 6.47
N ILE A 141 -4.02 -7.93 5.53
CA ILE A 141 -4.25 -7.06 4.38
C ILE A 141 -5.72 -6.74 4.20
N ILE A 142 -5.97 -5.57 3.62
CA ILE A 142 -7.29 -5.13 3.19
C ILE A 142 -7.21 -4.88 1.69
N GLY A 143 -8.03 -5.57 0.91
CA GLY A 143 -8.06 -5.40 -0.54
C GLY A 143 -9.47 -5.54 -1.09
N THR A 144 -9.71 -5.02 -2.29
CA THR A 144 -10.91 -5.34 -3.06
C THR A 144 -10.57 -6.46 -4.05
N SER A 145 -11.31 -7.56 -3.99
CA SER A 145 -11.20 -8.67 -4.94
C SER A 145 -11.25 -8.21 -6.39
N VAL A 146 -10.63 -9.00 -7.27
CA VAL A 146 -10.49 -8.68 -8.70
C VAL A 146 -11.85 -8.45 -9.38
N ASP A 147 -12.91 -9.13 -8.98
CA ASP A 147 -14.26 -8.93 -9.52
C ASP A 147 -15.04 -7.78 -8.87
N GLY A 148 -14.45 -7.11 -7.87
CA GLY A 148 -15.09 -6.05 -7.09
C GLY A 148 -16.19 -6.58 -6.17
N SER A 149 -16.37 -7.90 -6.08
CA SER A 149 -17.52 -8.51 -5.43
C SER A 149 -17.38 -8.62 -3.92
N CYS A 150 -16.16 -8.59 -3.39
CA CYS A 150 -15.84 -8.58 -1.96
C CYS A 150 -14.61 -7.72 -1.64
N HIS A 151 -14.57 -7.17 -0.42
CA HIS A 151 -13.28 -6.87 0.18
C HIS A 151 -12.72 -8.19 0.70
N GLU A 152 -11.49 -8.52 0.33
CA GLU A 152 -10.77 -9.62 0.95
C GLU A 152 -10.00 -9.05 2.13
N GLN A 153 -10.33 -9.53 3.32
CA GLN A 153 -9.47 -9.45 4.47
C GLN A 153 -8.80 -10.80 4.65
N LYS A 154 -7.48 -10.77 4.68
CA LYS A 154 -6.69 -11.94 5.04
C LYS A 154 -5.74 -11.49 6.14
N GLU A 155 -6.22 -11.61 7.36
CA GLU A 155 -5.32 -11.75 8.50
C GLU A 155 -4.73 -13.16 8.41
N HIS A 156 -3.43 -13.26 8.23
CA HIS A 156 -2.77 -14.55 8.19
C HIS A 156 -2.69 -15.06 9.63
N GLN A 157 -3.72 -15.78 10.06
CA GLN A 157 -3.84 -16.35 11.41
C GLN A 157 -2.85 -17.50 11.68
N GLU A 158 -2.11 -17.93 10.66
CA GLU A 158 -1.06 -18.92 10.86
C GLU A 158 0.10 -18.24 11.62
N PRO A 159 0.40 -18.67 12.86
CA PRO A 159 1.40 -18.01 13.70
C PRO A 159 2.80 -18.00 13.08
N ASP A 160 3.02 -18.79 12.03
CA ASP A 160 4.31 -19.07 11.40
C ASP A 160 4.50 -18.56 9.97
N VAL A 161 3.67 -17.63 9.49
CA VAL A 161 3.87 -17.05 8.14
C VAL A 161 3.88 -15.53 8.13
N ASP A 162 5.01 -14.95 7.73
CA ASP A 162 5.11 -13.53 7.45
C ASP A 162 4.56 -13.25 6.04
N CYS A 163 3.86 -12.14 5.87
CA CYS A 163 3.34 -11.75 4.57
C CYS A 163 3.97 -10.43 4.14
N LEU A 164 4.57 -10.44 2.95
CA LEU A 164 5.03 -9.24 2.29
C LEU A 164 3.89 -8.67 1.47
N SER A 165 3.54 -7.43 1.76
CA SER A 165 2.57 -6.65 1.02
C SER A 165 3.29 -5.55 0.26
N ALA A 166 3.08 -5.48 -1.05
CA ALA A 166 3.69 -4.48 -1.89
C ALA A 166 2.61 -3.64 -2.59
N PHE A 167 2.73 -2.32 -2.47
CA PHE A 167 2.02 -1.38 -3.32
C PHE A 167 2.77 -1.25 -4.64
N LEU A 168 2.16 -1.74 -5.72
CA LEU A 168 2.62 -1.57 -7.09
C LEU A 168 1.95 -0.34 -7.70
N ILE A 169 2.73 0.72 -7.89
CA ILE A 169 2.18 2.02 -8.30
C ILE A 169 2.57 2.35 -9.73
N PRO A 170 1.62 2.69 -10.62
CA PRO A 170 1.95 2.98 -12.01
C PRO A 170 2.85 4.20 -12.13
N LYS A 171 3.86 4.10 -13.00
CA LYS A 171 4.79 5.20 -13.31
C LYS A 171 4.10 6.35 -14.05
N SER A 172 3.05 6.05 -14.81
CA SER A 172 2.21 7.05 -15.48
C SER A 172 0.89 7.22 -14.75
N LEU A 173 0.69 8.41 -14.19
CA LEU A 173 -0.61 8.82 -13.67
C LEU A 173 -1.33 9.71 -14.70
N PRO A 174 -2.66 9.89 -14.59
CA PRO A 174 -3.39 10.81 -15.45
C PRO A 174 -2.78 12.22 -15.48
N GLU A 175 -2.91 12.92 -16.61
CA GLU A 175 -2.41 14.29 -16.76
C GLU A 175 -2.94 15.21 -15.64
N GLY A 176 -2.06 16.05 -15.08
CA GLY A 176 -2.39 16.95 -13.96
C GLY A 176 -2.49 16.27 -12.58
N THR A 177 -2.11 14.99 -12.49
CA THR A 177 -1.96 14.27 -11.23
C THR A 177 -0.49 13.96 -10.97
N GLN A 178 -0.09 14.03 -9.71
CA GLN A 178 1.24 13.69 -9.25
C GLN A 178 1.17 12.80 -8.03
N MET A 179 2.16 11.94 -7.93
CA MET A 179 2.40 11.14 -6.74
C MET A 179 3.90 10.96 -6.54
N SER A 180 4.31 10.98 -5.29
CA SER A 180 5.65 10.62 -4.86
C SER A 180 5.57 9.59 -3.76
N HIS A 181 6.63 8.81 -3.61
CA HIS A 181 6.86 7.97 -2.44
C HIS A 181 7.99 8.57 -1.63
N PHE A 182 8.00 8.32 -0.33
CA PHE A 182 9.09 8.78 0.53
C PHE A 182 9.40 7.74 1.59
N SER A 183 10.63 7.80 2.08
CA SER A 183 11.11 7.05 3.22
C SER A 183 11.77 7.98 4.23
N LEU A 184 11.53 7.73 5.51
CA LEU A 184 12.18 8.46 6.59
C LEU A 184 12.91 7.47 7.49
N SER A 185 14.18 7.76 7.74
CA SER A 185 14.88 7.11 8.83
C SER A 185 14.33 7.56 10.19
N LEU A 186 14.58 6.80 11.24
CA LEU A 186 14.18 7.18 12.60
C LEU A 186 14.78 8.56 12.99
N THR A 187 16.00 8.84 12.56
CA THR A 187 16.69 10.11 12.80
C THR A 187 16.02 11.26 12.06
N GLN A 188 15.66 11.07 10.78
CA GLN A 188 14.95 12.06 9.98
C GLN A 188 13.56 12.35 10.57
N ALA A 189 12.81 11.31 10.94
CA ALA A 189 11.50 11.44 11.56
C ALA A 189 11.56 12.21 12.88
N LYS A 190 12.52 11.88 13.77
CA LYS A 190 12.75 12.63 15.02
C LYS A 190 13.11 14.09 14.76
N LYS A 191 13.91 14.37 13.73
CA LYS A 191 14.28 15.74 13.35
C LYS A 191 13.05 16.53 12.91
N LEU A 192 12.24 15.97 12.01
CA LEU A 192 10.99 16.57 11.52
C LEU A 192 10.00 16.82 12.66
N ALA A 193 9.89 15.86 13.58
CA ALA A 193 9.00 15.91 14.73
C ALA A 193 9.39 16.99 15.76
N LYS A 194 10.69 17.21 16.00
CA LYS A 194 11.19 18.12 17.03
C LYS A 194 11.49 19.54 16.54
N SER A 195 11.83 19.70 15.25
CA SER A 195 12.02 21.03 14.67
C SER A 195 10.70 21.80 14.63
N GLU A 196 10.73 23.13 14.58
CA GLU A 196 9.52 23.92 14.26
C GLU A 196 8.96 23.44 12.91
N PRO A 197 7.79 22.78 12.91
CA PRO A 197 7.27 22.14 11.72
C PRO A 197 6.97 23.19 10.66
N ASN A 198 7.58 23.08 9.49
CA ASN A 198 7.26 23.96 8.38
C ASN A 198 7.10 23.17 7.08
N LYS A 199 6.34 23.75 6.15
CA LYS A 199 5.95 23.10 4.90
C LYS A 199 7.15 22.77 4.02
N ALA A 200 8.19 23.61 3.99
CA ALA A 200 9.38 23.40 3.17
C ALA A 200 10.16 22.15 3.62
N THR A 201 10.37 21.97 4.94
CA THR A 201 11.07 20.79 5.46
C THR A 201 10.33 19.49 5.12
N PHE A 202 9.00 19.50 5.22
CA PHE A 202 8.20 18.32 4.85
C PHE A 202 8.17 18.07 3.35
N VAL A 203 8.04 19.11 2.53
CA VAL A 203 8.12 18.99 1.08
C VAL A 203 9.46 18.38 0.66
N GLN A 204 10.57 18.82 1.26
CA GLN A 204 11.88 18.23 1.03
C GLN A 204 11.93 16.75 1.47
N ALA A 205 11.45 16.45 2.68
CA ALA A 205 11.46 15.09 3.21
C ALA A 205 10.56 14.12 2.41
N PHE A 206 9.46 14.62 1.87
CA PHE A 206 8.55 13.88 1.00
C PHE A 206 9.00 13.83 -0.45
N GLN A 207 10.17 14.41 -0.77
CA GLN A 207 10.69 14.53 -2.13
C GLN A 207 9.63 15.12 -3.08
N TRP A 208 8.90 16.12 -2.59
CA TRP A 208 7.76 16.73 -3.29
C TRP A 208 8.16 18.05 -3.94
N PRO A 209 7.58 18.45 -5.09
CA PRO A 209 7.85 19.76 -5.69
C PRO A 209 7.30 20.92 -4.84
N GLU A 210 8.12 21.94 -4.59
CA GLU A 210 7.76 23.10 -3.74
C GLU A 210 6.59 23.93 -4.26
N ASP A 211 6.41 23.96 -5.58
CA ASP A 211 5.36 24.71 -6.27
C ASP A 211 4.02 23.98 -6.32
N GLN A 212 3.95 22.76 -5.78
CA GLN A 212 2.76 21.92 -5.89
C GLN A 212 2.06 21.63 -4.57
N ALA A 213 0.74 21.74 -4.58
CA ALA A 213 -0.08 21.44 -3.43
C ALA A 213 -0.24 19.92 -3.23
N ILE A 214 0.21 19.45 -2.07
CA ILE A 214 -0.14 18.13 -1.54
C ILE A 214 -1.65 18.10 -1.23
N LYS A 215 -2.31 16.99 -1.55
CA LYS A 215 -3.74 16.74 -1.32
C LYS A 215 -3.99 15.55 -0.42
N CYS A 216 -3.13 14.54 -0.46
CA CYS A 216 -3.21 13.37 0.41
C CYS A 216 -1.83 12.89 0.83
N ILE A 217 -1.71 12.46 2.08
CA ILE A 217 -0.52 11.80 2.63
C ILE A 217 -0.98 10.45 3.22
N ILE A 218 -0.31 9.38 2.81
CA ILE A 218 -0.44 8.03 3.37
C ILE A 218 0.88 7.72 4.09
N LEU A 219 0.81 7.37 5.37
CA LEU A 219 2.00 7.11 6.19
C LEU A 219 1.94 5.72 6.83
N MET A 220 2.99 4.93 6.64
CA MET A 220 3.17 3.62 7.25
C MET A 220 4.41 3.66 8.12
N ALA A 221 4.28 3.21 9.37
CA ALA A 221 5.35 3.18 10.35
C ALA A 221 5.69 1.73 10.72
N GLY A 222 6.97 1.39 10.82
CA GLY A 222 7.36 0.08 11.36
C GLY A 222 7.10 -0.03 12.86
N GLU A 223 6.82 -1.24 13.35
CA GLU A 223 6.55 -1.51 14.77
C GLU A 223 7.77 -1.18 15.65
N CYS A 224 8.98 -1.24 15.09
CA CYS A 224 10.21 -0.86 15.76
C CYS A 224 10.24 0.61 16.22
N VAL A 225 9.37 1.46 15.67
CA VAL A 225 9.30 2.88 16.01
C VAL A 225 8.48 3.08 17.27
N SER A 226 9.07 3.76 18.25
CA SER A 226 8.36 4.05 19.49
C SER A 226 7.08 4.86 19.25
N THR A 227 6.04 4.56 20.02
CA THR A 227 4.74 5.24 19.97
C THR A 227 4.87 6.76 20.14
N THR A 228 5.86 7.23 20.91
CA THR A 228 6.20 8.65 21.06
C THR A 228 6.62 9.28 19.73
N VAL A 229 7.55 8.66 18.98
CA VAL A 229 8.02 9.23 17.71
C VAL A 229 6.92 9.24 16.67
N ASN A 230 6.13 8.16 16.59
CA ASN A 230 4.94 8.09 15.73
C ASN A 230 3.97 9.25 16.02
N ARG A 231 3.72 9.51 17.31
CA ARG A 231 2.86 10.60 17.77
C ARG A 231 3.41 11.97 17.43
N GLU A 232 4.67 12.21 17.72
CA GLU A 232 5.30 13.51 17.45
C GLU A 232 5.33 13.81 15.95
N LEU A 233 5.67 12.82 15.10
CA LEU A 233 5.67 13.00 13.65
C LEU A 233 4.27 13.27 13.10
N ALA A 234 3.27 12.47 13.47
CA ALA A 234 1.88 12.70 13.06
C ALA A 234 1.38 14.08 13.50
N SER A 235 1.79 14.54 14.69
CA SER A 235 1.44 15.87 15.21
C SER A 235 2.13 16.99 14.43
N ALA A 236 3.39 16.80 14.02
CA ALA A 236 4.11 17.73 13.18
C ALA A 236 3.47 17.84 11.79
N ILE A 237 3.11 16.72 11.14
CA ILE A 237 2.39 16.72 9.86
C ILE A 237 1.05 17.46 10.02
N ARG A 238 0.29 17.20 11.08
CA ARG A 238 -0.98 17.91 11.34
C ARG A 238 -0.78 19.42 11.54
N THR A 239 0.27 19.83 12.24
CA THR A 239 0.58 21.25 12.44
C THR A 239 0.78 21.97 11.12
N VAL A 240 1.39 21.30 10.15
CA VAL A 240 1.73 21.87 8.84
C VAL A 240 0.60 21.77 7.82
N TYR A 241 -0.14 20.65 7.81
CA TYR A 241 -1.09 20.29 6.75
C TYR A 241 -2.54 20.11 7.23
N GLY A 242 -2.78 20.23 8.53
CA GLY A 242 -4.10 20.02 9.13
C GLY A 242 -5.14 20.96 8.54
N GLY A 243 -6.25 20.39 8.07
CA GLY A 243 -7.33 21.16 7.42
C GLY A 243 -7.10 21.47 5.93
N GLU A 244 -5.93 21.14 5.37
CA GLU A 244 -5.63 21.31 3.94
C GLU A 244 -5.50 19.97 3.19
N VAL A 245 -5.12 18.91 3.91
CA VAL A 245 -4.69 17.63 3.32
C VAL A 245 -5.43 16.46 3.97
N ALA A 246 -5.80 15.46 3.17
CA ALA A 246 -6.27 14.17 3.66
C ALA A 246 -5.10 13.35 4.23
N PHE A 247 -5.25 12.76 5.41
CA PHE A 247 -4.19 11.98 6.05
C PHE A 247 -4.74 10.70 6.65
N ALA A 248 -4.12 9.59 6.30
CA ALA A 248 -4.36 8.27 6.87
C ALA A 248 -3.05 7.49 6.95
N GLY A 249 -3.02 6.49 7.81
CA GLY A 249 -1.82 5.70 8.04
C GLY A 249 -1.97 4.70 9.17
N GLY A 250 -0.94 3.88 9.33
CA GLY A 250 -0.90 2.89 10.40
C GLY A 250 0.49 2.34 10.70
N ILE A 251 0.58 1.64 11.82
CA ILE A 251 1.75 0.90 12.28
C ILE A 251 1.68 -0.52 11.73
N THR A 252 2.76 -0.97 11.11
CA THR A 252 2.90 -2.24 10.42
C THR A 252 4.03 -3.02 11.10
N ASP A 253 4.13 -4.33 10.87
CA ASP A 253 5.23 -5.12 11.47
C ASP A 253 6.59 -4.54 11.05
N GLN A 254 6.79 -4.36 9.74
CA GLN A 254 7.98 -3.71 9.19
C GLN A 254 7.65 -2.88 7.95
N VAL A 255 8.51 -1.91 7.67
CA VAL A 255 8.45 -1.07 6.46
C VAL A 255 9.71 -1.27 5.63
N LEU A 256 9.56 -1.31 4.30
CA LEU A 256 10.65 -1.48 3.35
C LEU A 256 10.56 -0.38 2.28
N SER A 257 11.64 0.37 2.09
CA SER A 257 11.72 1.42 1.06
C SER A 257 12.52 0.92 -0.12
N TYR A 258 12.07 1.27 -1.32
CA TYR A 258 12.78 1.01 -2.57
C TYR A 258 14.23 1.52 -2.54
N ASP A 259 14.47 2.70 -1.97
CA ASP A 259 15.79 3.31 -1.88
C ASP A 259 16.76 2.49 -1.01
N CYS A 260 16.24 1.88 0.07
CA CYS A 260 17.02 0.98 0.92
C CYS A 260 17.42 -0.30 0.16
N LEU A 261 16.56 -0.80 -0.74
CA LEU A 261 16.86 -1.97 -1.55
C LEU A 261 17.99 -1.70 -2.57
N ILE A 262 18.12 -0.45 -3.05
CA ILE A 262 19.18 -0.07 -3.98
C ILE A 262 20.51 0.09 -3.24
N ALA A 263 20.51 0.76 -2.08
CA ALA A 263 21.74 1.03 -1.33
C ALA A 263 22.47 -0.25 -0.89
N GLU A 264 21.73 -1.32 -0.58
CA GLU A 264 22.30 -2.63 -0.22
C GLU A 264 23.09 -3.28 -1.37
N LYS A 265 22.67 -3.05 -2.62
CA LYS A 265 23.34 -3.57 -3.81
C LYS A 265 24.74 -3.00 -3.98
N ASP A 266 24.86 -1.68 -3.83
CA ASP A 266 26.13 -0.99 -4.06
C ASP A 266 27.18 -1.40 -3.00
N ARG A 267 26.76 -1.73 -1.77
CA ARG A 267 27.67 -2.22 -0.72
C ARG A 267 28.17 -3.64 -0.96
N ARG A 268 27.28 -4.58 -1.33
CA ARG A 268 27.69 -5.98 -1.58
C ARG A 268 28.68 -6.11 -2.72
N SER A 269 28.56 -5.27 -3.75
CA SER A 269 29.54 -5.24 -4.84
C SER A 269 30.93 -4.75 -4.42
N ASP A 270 31.02 -4.00 -3.33
CA ASP A 270 32.30 -3.52 -2.78
C ASP A 270 32.95 -4.60 -1.90
N ASP A 271 32.16 -5.32 -1.08
CA ASP A 271 32.67 -6.39 -0.20
C ASP A 271 33.09 -7.66 -0.96
N GLU A 272 32.48 -7.98 -2.12
CA GLU A 272 32.89 -9.13 -2.95
C GLU A 272 34.30 -8.97 -3.58
N ASN A 273 34.93 -7.80 -3.46
CA ASN A 273 36.30 -7.57 -3.91
C ASN A 273 37.35 -7.68 -2.78
N ASP A 274 36.93 -7.89 -1.53
CA ASP A 274 37.87 -8.21 -0.45
C ASP A 274 38.18 -9.71 -0.50
N GLU A 275 39.30 -10.01 -1.15
CA GLU A 275 39.91 -11.34 -1.26
C GLU A 275 40.11 -11.91 0.16
N TYR A 276 39.22 -12.82 0.57
CA TYR A 276 39.30 -13.51 1.87
C TYR A 276 40.71 -14.11 2.05
N ASP A 277 41.49 -13.58 2.99
CA ASP A 277 42.78 -14.15 3.37
C ASP A 277 42.50 -15.44 4.16
N GLU A 278 42.61 -16.59 3.48
CA GLU A 278 42.30 -17.93 4.01
C GLU A 278 43.19 -18.38 5.20
N ASN A 279 44.01 -17.50 5.77
CA ASN A 279 45.00 -17.84 6.80
C ASN A 279 44.74 -17.28 8.20
N GLU A 280 43.59 -16.65 8.48
CA GLU A 280 43.23 -16.31 9.86
C GLU A 280 42.65 -17.55 10.57
N GLU A 281 43.51 -18.17 11.37
CA GLU A 281 43.19 -19.23 12.33
C GLU A 281 42.19 -18.67 13.36
N TYR A 282 40.91 -19.05 13.25
CA TYR A 282 39.86 -18.59 14.15
C TYR A 282 40.03 -19.26 15.53
N ASP A 283 40.34 -18.46 16.55
CA ASP A 283 40.26 -18.87 17.95
C ASP A 283 38.78 -19.05 18.36
N ASP A 284 38.40 -20.28 18.72
CA ASP A 284 37.02 -20.76 18.94
C ASP A 284 36.27 -20.16 20.16
N ASP A 285 36.79 -19.13 20.83
CA ASP A 285 36.28 -18.69 22.15
C ASP A 285 35.75 -17.24 22.23
N ASP A 286 35.70 -16.49 21.12
CA ASP A 286 35.09 -15.16 21.13
C ASP A 286 33.63 -15.23 20.67
N ASP A 287 32.73 -14.83 21.57
CA ASP A 287 31.34 -14.50 21.29
C ASP A 287 31.28 -13.59 20.05
N VAL A 288 31.01 -14.19 18.88
CA VAL A 288 30.78 -13.45 17.65
C VAL A 288 29.49 -12.67 17.83
N ASP A 289 29.61 -11.44 18.33
CA ASP A 289 28.60 -10.40 18.20
C ASP A 289 28.35 -10.26 16.69
N TYR A 290 27.31 -10.95 16.20
CA TYR A 290 26.72 -10.63 14.91
C TYR A 290 26.17 -9.22 15.06
N ASP A 291 26.99 -8.22 14.74
CA ASP A 291 26.57 -6.89 14.32
C ASP A 291 25.72 -7.10 13.06
N ILE A 292 24.47 -7.55 13.24
CA ILE A 292 23.43 -7.34 12.27
C ILE A 292 23.42 -5.84 12.08
N ASP A 293 23.95 -5.38 10.95
CA ASP A 293 24.14 -3.97 10.68
C ASP A 293 22.80 -3.24 10.84
N LEU A 294 22.65 -2.59 12.00
CA LEU A 294 21.49 -1.82 12.39
C LEU A 294 21.24 -0.64 11.43
N SER A 295 22.16 -0.38 10.48
CA SER A 295 21.95 0.57 9.40
C SER A 295 20.78 0.19 8.47
N LEU A 296 20.48 -1.11 8.29
CA LEU A 296 19.27 -1.56 7.58
C LEU A 296 17.98 -1.36 8.40
N MET A 297 18.10 -1.27 9.74
CA MET A 297 17.00 -0.93 10.65
C MET A 297 16.73 0.58 10.76
N GLU A 298 17.45 1.43 10.02
CA GLU A 298 17.22 2.87 10.11
C GLU A 298 15.86 3.30 9.55
N LEU A 299 15.28 2.54 8.63
CA LEU A 299 14.02 2.88 7.99
C LEU A 299 12.85 2.73 8.98
N ALA A 300 12.27 3.86 9.35
CA ALA A 300 11.20 3.92 10.34
C ALA A 300 9.83 4.13 9.69
N PHE A 301 9.78 4.86 8.57
CA PHE A 301 8.55 5.21 7.90
C PHE A 301 8.68 5.11 6.38
N VAL A 302 7.60 4.68 5.75
CA VAL A 302 7.39 4.80 4.29
C VAL A 302 6.03 5.44 4.04
N GLY A 303 5.89 6.18 2.95
CA GLY A 303 4.63 6.83 2.66
C GLY A 303 4.46 7.22 1.22
N LEU A 304 3.21 7.60 0.90
CA LEU A 304 2.80 8.09 -0.41
C LEU A 304 2.25 9.50 -0.25
N VAL A 305 2.57 10.36 -1.21
CA VAL A 305 2.03 11.71 -1.29
C VAL A 305 1.35 11.86 -2.63
N PHE A 306 0.12 12.37 -2.63
CA PHE A 306 -0.65 12.66 -3.84
C PHE A 306 -0.92 14.16 -3.92
N GLY A 307 -0.86 14.71 -5.13
CA GLY A 307 -1.13 16.12 -5.39
C GLY A 307 -1.31 16.46 -6.86
N GLY A 308 -1.47 17.75 -7.15
CA GLY A 308 -1.82 18.24 -8.48
C GLY A 308 -3.25 18.77 -8.60
N GLU A 309 -3.53 19.46 -9.69
CA GLU A 309 -4.81 20.17 -9.91
C GLU A 309 -6.00 19.21 -10.09
N ASN A 310 -5.73 18.02 -10.64
CA ASN A 310 -6.74 16.99 -10.91
C ASN A 310 -6.85 15.95 -9.79
N VAL A 311 -6.20 16.18 -8.64
CA VAL A 311 -6.32 15.30 -7.47
C VAL A 311 -7.35 15.86 -6.49
N ARG A 312 -8.23 14.99 -6.02
CA ARG A 312 -9.13 15.21 -4.88
C ARG A 312 -8.87 14.14 -3.83
N ALA A 313 -9.04 14.50 -2.57
CA ALA A 313 -8.86 13.55 -1.49
C ALA A 313 -9.79 13.84 -0.32
N ALA A 314 -10.16 12.78 0.39
CA ALA A 314 -10.91 12.84 1.64
C ALA A 314 -10.37 11.76 2.58
N SER A 315 -10.41 12.01 3.88
CA SER A 315 -10.07 11.02 4.90
C SER A 315 -11.11 10.99 6.00
N LEU A 316 -11.23 9.86 6.66
CA LEU A 316 -12.16 9.61 7.76
C LEU A 316 -11.45 8.78 8.83
N VAL A 317 -11.62 9.18 10.08
CA VAL A 317 -11.24 8.36 11.23
C VAL A 317 -12.50 7.82 11.88
N ILE A 318 -12.59 6.49 11.99
CA ILE A 318 -13.62 5.80 12.75
C ILE A 318 -12.98 5.40 14.07
N GLY A 319 -13.43 6.03 15.15
CA GLY A 319 -12.82 5.96 16.47
C GLY A 319 -13.56 5.04 17.43
N LYS A 320 -13.06 4.96 18.67
CA LYS A 320 -13.64 4.19 19.79
C LYS A 320 -15.06 4.60 20.20
N ASP A 321 -15.47 5.80 19.80
CA ASP A 321 -16.78 6.37 20.10
C ASP A 321 -17.85 5.88 19.09
N ASP A 322 -17.43 5.42 17.91
CA ASP A 322 -18.29 4.88 16.86
C ASP A 322 -18.64 3.41 17.15
N ARG A 323 -19.35 3.14 18.25
CA ARG A 323 -19.58 1.80 18.81
C ARG A 323 -20.79 1.04 18.27
N THR A 324 -21.48 1.54 17.25
CA THR A 324 -22.58 0.80 16.61
C THR A 324 -22.45 0.77 15.09
N LYS A 325 -23.11 -0.20 14.46
CA LYS A 325 -23.18 -0.28 13.00
C LYS A 325 -23.78 1.00 12.40
N GLU A 326 -24.76 1.58 13.08
CA GLU A 326 -25.41 2.83 12.70
C GLU A 326 -24.43 4.02 12.78
N SER A 327 -23.68 4.16 13.88
CA SER A 327 -22.72 5.25 14.02
C SER A 327 -21.61 5.18 12.95
N ILE A 328 -21.11 3.97 12.66
CA ILE A 328 -20.16 3.75 11.56
C ILE A 328 -20.78 4.13 10.22
N GLY A 329 -22.01 3.67 9.97
CA GLY A 329 -22.77 3.97 8.75
C GLY A 329 -22.94 5.47 8.52
N GLU A 330 -23.28 6.23 9.56
CA GLU A 330 -23.39 7.69 9.48
C GLU A 330 -22.06 8.34 9.08
N ARG A 331 -20.95 7.94 9.71
CA ARG A 331 -19.59 8.44 9.42
C ARG A 331 -19.15 8.10 7.99
N LEU A 332 -19.45 6.90 7.51
CA LEU A 332 -19.16 6.48 6.14
C LEU A 332 -20.05 7.21 5.11
N MET A 333 -21.30 7.51 5.45
CA MET A 333 -22.17 8.35 4.61
C MET A 333 -21.63 9.78 4.51
N GLU A 334 -21.08 10.35 5.58
CA GLU A 334 -20.38 11.65 5.53
C GLU A 334 -19.18 11.61 4.57
N LEU A 335 -18.37 10.55 4.64
CA LEU A 335 -17.25 10.36 3.71
C LEU A 335 -17.74 10.22 2.27
N LYS A 336 -18.77 9.41 2.03
CA LYS A 336 -19.40 9.24 0.71
C LYS A 336 -19.87 10.57 0.13
N ALA A 337 -20.57 11.38 0.92
CA ALA A 337 -21.05 12.68 0.48
C ALA A 337 -19.89 13.62 0.06
N LYS A 338 -18.77 13.59 0.80
CA LYS A 338 -17.55 14.35 0.42
C LYS A 338 -16.97 13.88 -0.92
N VAL A 339 -16.96 12.58 -1.15
CA VAL A 339 -16.42 11.97 -2.38
C VAL A 339 -17.34 12.16 -3.58
N GLU A 340 -18.66 12.18 -3.39
CA GLU A 340 -19.65 12.49 -4.43
C GLU A 340 -19.59 13.97 -4.84
N ALA A 341 -19.28 14.86 -3.89
CA ALA A 341 -19.13 16.29 -4.16
C ALA A 341 -17.95 16.63 -5.11
N TRP A 342 -17.04 15.69 -5.39
CA TRP A 342 -15.99 15.87 -6.39
C TRP A 342 -16.50 15.87 -7.83
N GLY A 343 -17.74 15.42 -8.05
CA GLY A 343 -18.32 15.27 -9.38
C GLY A 343 -17.79 14.04 -10.11
N GLU A 344 -17.68 14.13 -11.44
CA GLU A 344 -17.10 13.06 -12.25
C GLU A 344 -15.60 12.97 -11.98
N CYS A 345 -15.16 11.84 -11.43
CA CYS A 345 -13.75 11.46 -11.39
C CYS A 345 -13.56 10.28 -12.34
N ARG A 346 -12.50 10.33 -13.15
CA ARG A 346 -12.08 9.21 -14.00
C ARG A 346 -11.83 7.96 -13.16
N GLN A 347 -11.27 8.14 -11.97
CA GLN A 347 -10.91 7.04 -11.09
C GLN A 347 -10.91 7.47 -9.62
N LYS A 348 -11.23 6.52 -8.75
CA LYS A 348 -11.17 6.65 -7.29
C LYS A 348 -10.58 5.38 -6.71
N PHE A 349 -9.82 5.49 -5.63
CA PHE A 349 -9.38 4.35 -4.82
C PHE A 349 -9.23 4.81 -3.37
N GLY A 350 -9.46 3.89 -2.45
CA GLY A 350 -9.37 4.13 -1.02
C GLY A 350 -8.21 3.36 -0.39
N PHE A 351 -7.59 3.99 0.59
CA PHE A 351 -6.69 3.39 1.55
C PHE A 351 -7.44 3.12 2.85
N ALA A 352 -7.18 1.98 3.49
CA ALA A 352 -7.68 1.65 4.82
C ALA A 352 -6.57 1.09 5.71
N PHE A 353 -6.47 1.62 6.93
CA PHE A 353 -5.63 1.08 7.99
C PHE A 353 -6.55 0.74 9.15
N ALA A 354 -6.64 -0.54 9.48
CA ALA A 354 -7.59 -1.02 10.46
C ALA A 354 -6.91 -1.76 11.60
N HIS A 355 -7.32 -1.46 12.83
CA HIS A 355 -6.88 -2.24 13.96
C HIS A 355 -7.46 -3.65 13.86
N CYS A 356 -6.61 -4.69 13.83
CA CYS A 356 -7.02 -6.09 13.62
C CYS A 356 -8.13 -6.56 14.58
N LEU A 357 -8.07 -6.12 15.84
CA LEU A 357 -9.06 -6.52 16.85
C LEU A 357 -10.30 -5.61 16.96
N ARG A 358 -10.43 -4.52 16.18
CA ARG A 358 -11.51 -3.54 16.41
C ARG A 358 -12.89 -4.15 16.32
N ASP A 359 -13.23 -4.70 15.17
CA ASP A 359 -14.61 -5.06 14.90
C ASP A 359 -15.04 -6.20 15.85
N ARG A 360 -14.15 -7.18 16.05
CA ARG A 360 -14.35 -8.26 17.01
C ARG A 360 -14.49 -7.76 18.45
N ALA A 361 -13.66 -6.82 18.89
CA ALA A 361 -13.70 -6.32 20.26
C ALA A 361 -14.90 -5.41 20.56
N LEU A 362 -15.39 -4.67 19.56
CA LEU A 362 -16.47 -3.71 19.74
C LEU A 362 -17.86 -4.26 19.40
N TYR A 363 -17.95 -5.22 18.47
CA TYR A 363 -19.23 -5.69 17.93
C TYR A 363 -19.43 -7.22 18.02
N ASP A 364 -18.44 -7.97 18.50
CA ASP A 364 -18.45 -9.44 18.49
C ASP A 364 -18.71 -10.02 17.09
N ALA A 365 -18.20 -9.32 16.08
CA ALA A 365 -18.33 -9.66 14.67
C ALA A 365 -17.10 -9.15 13.93
N ASP A 366 -16.69 -9.88 12.90
CA ASP A 366 -15.57 -9.48 12.08
C ASP A 366 -16.06 -8.53 10.98
N GLU A 367 -15.19 -7.59 10.57
CA GLU A 367 -15.28 -6.87 9.29
C GLU A 367 -16.45 -5.90 9.06
N ILE A 368 -17.34 -5.67 10.05
CA ILE A 368 -18.52 -4.80 9.92
C ILE A 368 -18.19 -3.45 9.26
N THR A 369 -17.07 -2.83 9.65
CA THR A 369 -16.74 -1.49 9.15
C THR A 369 -16.41 -1.50 7.66
N LEU A 370 -15.71 -2.53 7.20
CA LEU A 370 -15.28 -2.68 5.81
C LEU A 370 -16.42 -3.20 4.93
N GLU A 371 -17.29 -4.06 5.45
CA GLU A 371 -18.54 -4.45 4.79
C GLU A 371 -19.44 -3.23 4.54
N LEU A 372 -19.63 -2.38 5.55
CA LEU A 372 -20.39 -1.14 5.40
C LEU A 372 -19.77 -0.19 4.38
N PHE A 373 -18.44 -0.05 4.37
CA PHE A 373 -17.75 0.76 3.36
C PHE A 373 -18.12 0.30 1.96
N LYS A 374 -18.09 -1.02 1.72
CA LYS A 374 -18.45 -1.63 0.44
C LYS A 374 -19.89 -1.41 0.04
N GLU A 375 -20.81 -1.60 0.98
CA GLU A 375 -22.24 -1.39 0.75
C GLU A 375 -22.52 0.05 0.33
N LEU A 376 -21.83 1.02 0.96
CA LEU A 376 -22.03 2.44 0.71
C LEU A 376 -21.28 2.95 -0.53
N MET A 377 -20.08 2.45 -0.79
CA MET A 377 -19.18 2.92 -1.85
C MET A 377 -18.60 1.75 -2.68
N PRO A 378 -19.45 0.94 -3.35
CA PRO A 378 -19.02 -0.28 -4.03
C PRO A 378 -18.08 -0.04 -5.22
N ASP A 379 -18.10 1.17 -5.79
CA ASP A 379 -17.29 1.55 -6.94
C ASP A 379 -15.88 2.04 -6.56
N ILE A 380 -15.57 2.12 -5.26
CA ILE A 380 -14.26 2.57 -4.76
C ILE A 380 -13.47 1.35 -4.27
N PRO A 381 -12.48 0.87 -5.03
CA PRO A 381 -11.61 -0.20 -4.57
C PRO A 381 -10.85 0.27 -3.32
N LEU A 382 -10.80 -0.59 -2.32
CA LEU A 382 -10.16 -0.34 -1.04
C LEU A 382 -8.90 -1.19 -0.92
N ASN A 383 -7.88 -0.59 -0.32
CA ASN A 383 -6.53 -1.09 -0.31
C ASN A 383 -5.88 -0.74 1.02
N GLY A 384 -5.13 -1.65 1.62
CA GLY A 384 -4.38 -1.33 2.82
C GLY A 384 -4.13 -2.54 3.68
N MET A 385 -4.16 -2.36 4.98
CA MET A 385 -3.59 -3.33 5.91
C MET A 385 -4.21 -3.27 7.29
N PHE A 386 -4.06 -4.37 8.00
CA PHE A 386 -4.21 -4.33 9.44
C PHE A 386 -3.00 -3.67 10.08
N SER A 387 -3.26 -2.91 11.12
CA SER A 387 -2.26 -2.15 11.86
C SER A 387 -2.39 -2.33 13.36
N PHE A 388 -1.29 -2.10 14.08
CA PHE A 388 -1.27 -2.08 15.55
C PHE A 388 -1.57 -0.69 16.14
N GLY A 389 -1.80 0.27 15.26
CA GLY A 389 -2.11 1.64 15.59
C GLY A 389 -2.32 2.45 14.34
N GLU A 390 -3.27 3.38 14.39
CA GLU A 390 -3.67 4.15 13.21
C GLU A 390 -3.41 5.65 13.40
N PHE A 391 -3.07 6.32 12.30
CA PHE A 391 -2.89 7.77 12.26
C PHE A 391 -3.82 8.38 11.23
N GLY A 392 -4.47 9.49 11.55
CA GLY A 392 -5.33 10.16 10.59
C GLY A 392 -6.10 11.32 11.17
N TRP A 393 -6.82 12.02 10.29
CA TRP A 393 -7.87 12.95 10.68
C TRP A 393 -8.95 13.01 9.61
N ASP A 394 -10.11 13.53 9.99
CA ASP A 394 -11.19 13.79 9.05
C ASP A 394 -10.84 14.92 8.10
N PHE A 395 -11.02 14.66 6.80
CA PHE A 395 -10.81 15.66 5.76
C PHE A 395 -11.81 15.49 4.60
N PRO A 396 -12.34 16.60 4.03
CA PRO A 396 -12.39 17.92 4.63
C PRO A 396 -13.08 17.90 6.00
N LEU A 397 -12.76 18.87 6.86
CA LEU A 397 -13.45 19.02 8.14
C LEU A 397 -14.94 19.35 7.90
N PRO A 398 -15.87 18.88 8.76
CA PRO A 398 -17.30 19.18 8.61
C PRO A 398 -17.57 20.69 8.55
N LEU A 399 -18.38 21.14 7.58
CA LEU A 399 -18.68 22.56 7.33
C LEU A 399 -19.42 23.27 8.48
N ALA A 400 -20.07 22.53 9.39
CA ALA A 400 -21.10 23.08 10.27
C ALA A 400 -20.96 22.76 11.77
N GLN A 401 -19.85 22.16 12.22
CA GLN A 401 -19.64 22.04 13.66
C GLN A 401 -18.76 23.18 14.15
N PRO A 402 -19.17 23.95 15.20
CA PRO A 402 -18.21 24.77 15.93
C PRO A 402 -17.09 23.82 16.31
N ALA A 403 -15.83 24.27 16.27
CA ALA A 403 -14.66 23.48 16.63
C ALA A 403 -14.79 22.90 18.05
N LYS A 404 -15.63 21.87 18.25
CA LYS A 404 -15.49 20.86 19.27
C LYS A 404 -14.05 20.46 19.09
N LYS A 405 -13.25 20.67 20.14
CA LYS A 405 -11.81 20.35 20.16
C LYS A 405 -11.65 19.00 19.48
N TYR A 406 -11.28 19.02 18.20
CA TYR A 406 -11.07 17.82 17.40
C TYR A 406 -9.75 17.30 17.95
N LYS A 407 -9.84 16.56 19.07
CA LYS A 407 -8.68 16.00 19.72
C LYS A 407 -8.02 15.11 18.68
N PRO A 408 -6.74 15.32 18.37
CA PRO A 408 -6.01 14.40 17.53
C PRO A 408 -6.16 12.99 18.11
N TRP A 409 -6.50 12.02 17.25
CA TRP A 409 -6.50 10.60 17.61
C TRP A 409 -5.09 10.05 17.91
N ILE A 410 -4.08 10.89 17.76
CA ILE A 410 -2.68 10.62 18.04
C ILE A 410 -2.45 10.15 19.50
N ASP A 411 -3.30 10.55 20.44
CA ASP A 411 -3.16 10.15 21.86
C ASP A 411 -3.54 8.68 22.13
N ASP A 412 -4.37 8.09 21.26
CA ASP A 412 -5.03 6.79 21.42
C ASP A 412 -4.62 5.78 20.33
N ALA A 413 -3.44 5.96 19.73
CA ALA A 413 -2.84 5.15 18.64
C ALA A 413 -2.66 3.64 18.96
N LEU A 414 -3.35 3.12 19.97
CA LEU A 414 -3.38 1.75 20.45
C LEU A 414 -4.83 1.26 20.71
N SER A 415 -5.86 1.96 20.22
CA SER A 415 -7.25 1.57 20.52
C SER A 415 -8.15 1.60 19.31
N TYR A 416 -8.41 0.40 18.78
CA TYR A 416 -9.60 0.01 18.01
C TYR A 416 -10.05 1.08 17.01
N THR A 417 -9.18 1.54 16.12
CA THR A 417 -9.49 2.62 15.15
C THR A 417 -9.37 2.09 13.73
N ILE A 418 -10.11 2.72 12.80
CA ILE A 418 -9.91 2.52 11.35
C ILE A 418 -9.76 3.88 10.71
N THR A 419 -8.75 4.06 9.88
CA THR A 419 -8.55 5.27 9.10
C THR A 419 -8.71 4.97 7.62
N PHE A 420 -9.46 5.83 6.94
CA PHE A 420 -9.67 5.78 5.51
C PHE A 420 -9.06 7.02 4.86
N ALA A 421 -8.48 6.86 3.67
CA ALA A 421 -8.18 7.97 2.77
C ALA A 421 -8.59 7.60 1.35
N ILE A 422 -9.49 8.35 0.74
CA ILE A 422 -9.91 8.18 -0.66
C ILE A 422 -9.21 9.22 -1.50
N VAL A 423 -8.61 8.79 -2.61
CA VAL A 423 -8.01 9.64 -3.64
C VAL A 423 -8.82 9.50 -4.93
N GLY A 424 -9.14 10.63 -5.54
CA GLY A 424 -9.86 10.71 -6.81
C GLY A 424 -9.08 11.51 -7.85
N PHE A 425 -9.07 11.03 -9.08
CA PHE A 425 -8.49 11.70 -10.25
C PHE A 425 -9.62 12.24 -11.13
N VAL A 426 -9.70 13.56 -11.25
CA VAL A 426 -10.74 14.29 -12.00
C VAL A 426 -10.43 14.28 -13.49
#